data_AF-A0A7X4JUX5-F1
#
_entry.id   AF-A0A7X4JUX5-F1
#
_cell.length_a   1.000
_cell.length_b   1.000
_cell.length_c   1.000
_cell.angle_alpha   90.00
_cell.angle_beta   90.00
_cell.angle_gamma   90.00
#
_symmetry.space_group_name_H-M   'P 1'
#
loop_
_entity.id
_entity.type
_entity.pdbx_description
1 polymer ?
#
loop_
_entity_poly.entity_id
_entity_poly.type
_entity_poly.pdbx_seq_one_letter_code
_entity_poly.pdbx_strand_id
1 'polypeptide(L)'
;MADSERLFTLQLRFDDGRFSPLSHPEYLQLRAAGAEAFSLATFGPLDFTLVAGGAPTRVNVALVSGNFFTVLGAAPAHGRLLAPPDDDPGAAAAVAVVSHRAWTSQFGRNPELVGRTVRLGPQAFTVVGIAANPLPGPAHEPDFWVPVSALSQLLPDSAGILLGPAARWLHTVGRLLPSTSRGDAAVLAALAKARLPADVAAARTEDWRFVARPLNHARLGPEYHREATRFLTLLVLITGVFLLAACSNLVLLLLTRGAEQAHELAVRRALGASRLALVRPFAAEMLVLVGAGALAASMALRWVGPVVSTLPQLAPLGPAVSLDTGVVLWMLAVAGAAWAIVCLGVLLMTAARPPAPDPRVTGRGGRQAALVAVQVAVSGVLVVAAGLLLRSAHGVASTPPGFVPRDILVAQLHTAGYAAAEGHVLYRRLLDELRTGGLVTSAALGWHTPLSVFQLSVAVETPGASMEVSGNVVSGDYFRTLGIAVLEGREFTSE
;
A
#
# COMPACT_ATOMS: atom_id res chain seq x y z
N MET A 1 -22.58 -6.48 -2.23
CA MET A 1 -21.57 -6.17 -1.17
C MET A 1 -21.76 -6.95 0.15
N ALA A 2 -22.87 -7.68 0.36
CA ALA A 2 -23.16 -8.38 1.62
C ALA A 2 -22.30 -9.65 1.91
N ASP A 3 -21.49 -10.13 0.96
CA ASP A 3 -20.78 -11.42 1.09
C ASP A 3 -19.24 -11.27 1.21
N SER A 4 -18.74 -10.04 1.41
CA SER A 4 -17.31 -9.79 1.67
C SER A 4 -16.91 -10.08 3.12
N GLU A 5 -17.87 -10.22 4.04
CA GLU A 5 -17.61 -10.47 5.47
C GLU A 5 -17.21 -11.92 5.77
N ARG A 6 -17.40 -12.84 4.82
CA ARG A 6 -16.98 -14.24 4.93
C ARG A 6 -15.65 -14.53 4.26
N LEU A 7 -15.07 -13.50 3.63
CA LEU A 7 -13.75 -13.58 3.02
C LEU A 7 -12.68 -13.32 4.07
N PHE A 8 -11.67 -14.17 4.06
CA PHE A 8 -10.49 -14.03 4.89
C PHE A 8 -9.23 -14.26 4.08
N THR A 9 -8.11 -13.73 4.58
CA THR A 9 -6.77 -14.07 4.12
C THR A 9 -6.17 -15.07 5.10
N LEU A 10 -5.44 -16.06 4.59
CA LEU A 10 -4.72 -17.03 5.41
C LEU A 10 -3.22 -16.87 5.14
N GLN A 11 -2.47 -16.64 6.20
CA GLN A 11 -1.03 -16.47 6.13
C GLN A 11 -0.34 -17.10 7.31
N LEU A 12 0.94 -17.37 7.14
CA LEU A 12 1.80 -17.78 8.23
C LEU A 12 2.23 -16.54 9.00
N ARG A 13 2.31 -16.66 10.32
CA ARG A 13 2.94 -15.66 11.19
C ARG A 13 3.98 -16.33 12.06
N PHE A 14 5.18 -15.77 12.06
CA PHE A 14 6.27 -16.13 12.95
C PHE A 14 6.15 -15.38 14.29
N ASP A 15 6.87 -15.84 15.30
CA ASP A 15 6.83 -15.25 16.65
C ASP A 15 7.43 -13.83 16.70
N ASP A 16 8.38 -13.52 15.81
CA ASP A 16 8.92 -12.17 15.60
C ASP A 16 7.91 -11.20 14.95
N GLY A 17 6.74 -11.71 14.53
CA GLY A 17 5.67 -10.94 13.93
C GLY A 17 5.76 -10.77 12.40
N ARG A 18 6.76 -11.37 11.74
CA ARG A 18 6.80 -11.50 10.28
C ARG A 18 5.64 -12.37 9.81
N PHE A 19 5.13 -12.08 8.62
CA PHE A 19 4.23 -12.98 7.92
C PHE A 19 4.98 -13.64 6.77
N SER A 20 4.37 -14.68 6.21
CA SER A 20 4.87 -15.32 5.00
C SER A 20 3.71 -15.83 4.14
N PRO A 21 3.81 -15.68 2.81
CA PRO A 21 2.93 -16.36 1.87
C PRO A 21 3.12 -17.88 1.92
N LEU A 22 2.30 -18.60 1.18
CA LEU A 22 2.37 -20.06 1.11
C LEU A 22 3.16 -20.51 -0.11
N SER A 23 3.71 -21.71 -0.04
CA SER A 23 4.15 -22.46 -1.21
C SER A 23 2.96 -23.15 -1.89
N HIS A 24 3.14 -23.57 -3.14
CA HIS A 24 2.10 -24.30 -3.88
C HIS A 24 1.66 -25.60 -3.16
N PRO A 25 2.57 -26.45 -2.66
CA PRO A 25 2.19 -27.66 -1.92
C PRO A 25 1.42 -27.36 -0.62
N GLU A 26 1.85 -26.35 0.15
CA GLU A 26 1.15 -25.92 1.37
C GLU A 26 -0.28 -25.46 1.07
N TYR A 27 -0.46 -24.67 0.01
CA TYR A 27 -1.79 -24.24 -0.43
C TYR A 27 -2.70 -25.44 -0.76
N LEU A 28 -2.23 -26.40 -1.56
CA LEU A 28 -3.02 -27.57 -1.95
C LEU A 28 -3.46 -28.40 -0.73
N GLN A 29 -2.55 -28.60 0.22
CA GLN A 29 -2.84 -29.34 1.44
C GLN A 29 -3.84 -28.60 2.34
N LEU A 30 -3.67 -27.29 2.54
CA LEU A 30 -4.60 -26.49 3.35
C LEU A 30 -5.98 -26.42 2.72
N ARG A 31 -6.05 -26.34 1.38
CA ARG A 31 -7.31 -26.41 0.64
C ARG A 31 -8.03 -27.75 0.87
N ALA A 32 -7.29 -28.87 0.88
CA ALA A 32 -7.87 -30.17 1.15
C ALA A 32 -8.30 -30.33 2.62
N ALA A 33 -7.42 -29.94 3.56
CA ALA A 33 -7.65 -30.10 5.00
C ALA A 33 -8.80 -29.25 5.54
N GLY A 34 -9.09 -28.11 4.89
CA GLY A 34 -10.11 -27.15 5.29
C GLY A 34 -11.44 -27.23 4.53
N ALA A 35 -11.59 -28.17 3.60
CA ALA A 35 -12.72 -28.22 2.66
C ALA A 35 -14.11 -28.33 3.34
N GLU A 36 -14.18 -28.85 4.56
CA GLU A 36 -15.42 -28.96 5.34
C GLU A 36 -15.88 -27.64 5.97
N ALA A 37 -15.00 -26.64 6.04
CA ALA A 37 -15.29 -25.37 6.72
C ALA A 37 -15.08 -24.12 5.84
N PHE A 38 -14.19 -24.20 4.84
CA PHE A 38 -13.92 -23.10 3.94
C PHE A 38 -13.45 -23.57 2.56
N SER A 39 -13.63 -22.70 1.57
CA SER A 39 -13.02 -22.84 0.25
C SER A 39 -11.83 -21.90 0.15
N LEU A 40 -10.66 -22.42 -0.23
CA LEU A 40 -9.41 -21.67 -0.33
C LEU A 40 -9.00 -21.50 -1.80
N ALA A 41 -8.59 -20.29 -2.15
CA ALA A 41 -7.99 -19.96 -3.43
C ALA A 41 -6.64 -19.26 -3.22
N THR A 42 -5.80 -19.32 -4.25
CA THR A 42 -4.49 -18.67 -4.24
C THR A 42 -4.34 -17.69 -5.40
N PHE A 43 -3.48 -16.69 -5.21
CA PHE A 43 -3.02 -15.81 -6.25
C PHE A 43 -1.53 -15.44 -6.06
N GLY A 44 -0.80 -15.35 -7.16
CA GLY A 44 0.59 -14.94 -7.19
C GLY A 44 0.81 -13.90 -8.31
N PRO A 45 1.17 -12.65 -7.97
CA PRO A 45 1.41 -11.62 -8.98
C PRO A 45 2.77 -11.83 -9.67
N LEU A 46 2.79 -11.72 -10.99
CA LEU A 46 3.97 -11.68 -11.84
C LEU A 46 3.80 -10.59 -12.91
N ASP A 47 4.90 -10.12 -13.47
CA ASP A 47 4.87 -9.16 -14.57
C ASP A 47 5.27 -9.85 -15.87
N PHE A 48 4.50 -9.59 -16.93
CA PHE A 48 4.78 -10.12 -18.26
C PHE A 48 4.68 -9.01 -19.31
N THR A 49 5.17 -9.33 -20.50
CA THR A 49 4.94 -8.49 -21.68
C THR A 49 3.68 -8.93 -22.40
N LEU A 50 2.76 -8.00 -22.62
CA LEU A 50 1.60 -8.16 -23.49
C LEU A 50 1.98 -7.81 -24.93
N VAL A 51 1.64 -8.70 -25.86
CA VAL A 51 1.64 -8.42 -27.29
C VAL A 51 0.23 -8.68 -27.84
N ALA A 52 -0.47 -7.60 -28.18
CA ALA A 52 -1.86 -7.63 -28.65
C ALA A 52 -2.08 -6.70 -29.86
N GLY A 53 -1.29 -6.90 -30.93
CA GLY A 53 -1.43 -6.16 -32.20
C GLY A 53 -0.84 -4.74 -32.22
N GLY A 54 -0.16 -4.33 -31.14
CA GLY A 54 0.54 -3.05 -31.02
C GLY A 54 1.95 -3.20 -30.43
N ALA A 55 2.53 -2.10 -29.96
CA ALA A 55 3.82 -2.12 -29.29
C ALA A 55 3.75 -3.01 -28.02
N PRO A 56 4.79 -3.82 -27.73
CA PRO A 56 4.83 -4.62 -26.52
C PRO A 56 4.72 -3.73 -25.27
N THR A 57 3.80 -4.05 -24.37
CA THR A 57 3.60 -3.31 -23.11
C THR A 57 3.77 -4.22 -21.91
N ARG A 58 4.25 -3.68 -20.79
CA ARG A 58 4.28 -4.42 -19.52
C ARG A 58 2.87 -4.49 -18.95
N VAL A 59 2.50 -5.67 -18.47
CA VAL A 59 1.23 -5.93 -17.81
C VAL A 59 1.45 -6.73 -16.54
N ASN A 60 0.64 -6.44 -15.53
CA ASN A 60 0.61 -7.22 -14.30
C ASN A 60 -0.35 -8.41 -14.48
N VAL A 61 0.12 -9.61 -14.19
CA VAL A 61 -0.65 -10.85 -14.33
C VAL A 61 -0.71 -11.54 -12.98
N ALA A 62 -1.89 -11.93 -12.53
CA ALA A 62 -2.02 -12.81 -11.38
C ALA A 62 -2.24 -14.26 -11.83
N LEU A 63 -1.34 -15.15 -11.40
CA LEU A 63 -1.59 -16.58 -11.47
C LEU A 63 -2.55 -16.95 -10.35
N VAL A 64 -3.68 -17.56 -10.68
CA VAL A 64 -4.73 -17.87 -9.71
C VAL A 64 -5.16 -19.33 -9.78
N SER A 65 -5.60 -19.88 -8.66
CA SER A 65 -6.21 -21.21 -8.69
C SER A 65 -7.52 -21.18 -9.48
N GLY A 66 -7.89 -22.31 -10.09
CA GLY A 66 -9.09 -22.38 -10.94
C GLY A 66 -10.41 -22.04 -10.21
N ASN A 67 -10.46 -22.14 -8.88
CA ASN A 67 -11.62 -21.75 -8.07
C ASN A 67 -11.59 -20.29 -7.58
N PHE A 68 -10.60 -19.48 -7.98
CA PHE A 68 -10.36 -18.13 -7.43
C PHE A 68 -11.57 -17.22 -7.51
N PHE A 69 -12.16 -17.07 -8.70
CA PHE A 69 -13.32 -16.21 -8.89
C PHE A 69 -14.55 -16.70 -8.14
N THR A 70 -14.73 -18.02 -8.03
CA THR A 70 -15.81 -18.63 -7.23
C THR A 70 -15.63 -18.33 -5.75
N VAL A 71 -14.41 -18.44 -5.22
CA VAL A 71 -14.11 -18.07 -3.83
C VAL A 71 -14.37 -16.58 -3.60
N LEU A 72 -14.05 -15.72 -4.55
CA LEU A 72 -14.33 -14.29 -4.44
C LEU A 72 -15.81 -13.95 -4.61
N GLY A 73 -16.64 -14.85 -5.14
CA GLY A 73 -18.03 -14.54 -5.50
C GLY A 73 -18.10 -13.51 -6.63
N ALA A 74 -17.12 -13.55 -7.53
CA ALA A 74 -16.99 -12.63 -8.65
C ALA A 74 -17.90 -13.06 -9.81
N ALA A 75 -18.39 -12.07 -10.56
CA ALA A 75 -19.16 -12.27 -11.78
C ALA A 75 -18.41 -11.72 -13.00
N PRO A 76 -18.56 -12.34 -14.19
CA PRO A 76 -18.04 -11.76 -15.42
C PRO A 76 -18.89 -10.56 -15.85
N ALA A 77 -18.25 -9.54 -16.41
CA ALA A 77 -18.92 -8.51 -17.21
C ALA A 77 -19.25 -9.05 -18.63
N HIS A 78 -18.31 -9.82 -19.21
CA HIS A 78 -18.47 -10.47 -20.51
C HIS A 78 -17.80 -11.86 -20.49
N GLY A 79 -18.34 -12.81 -21.25
CA GLY A 79 -17.80 -14.16 -21.35
C GLY A 79 -17.93 -14.97 -20.06
N ARG A 80 -16.89 -15.73 -19.71
CA ARG A 80 -16.81 -16.53 -18.48
C ARG A 80 -15.53 -16.24 -17.70
N LEU A 81 -15.56 -16.53 -16.40
CA LEU A 81 -14.36 -16.50 -15.55
C LEU A 81 -13.63 -17.85 -15.58
N LEU A 82 -12.43 -17.88 -14.98
CA LEU A 82 -11.69 -19.12 -14.78
C LEU A 82 -12.45 -20.05 -13.84
N ALA A 83 -12.40 -21.34 -14.16
CA ALA A 83 -13.01 -22.42 -13.39
C ALA A 83 -11.97 -23.52 -13.12
N PRO A 84 -12.22 -24.46 -12.18
CA PRO A 84 -11.29 -25.54 -11.85
C PRO A 84 -10.74 -26.34 -13.04
N PRO A 85 -11.52 -26.65 -14.10
CA PRO A 85 -10.98 -27.35 -15.28
C PRO A 85 -9.95 -26.56 -16.10
N ASP A 86 -9.92 -25.22 -15.97
CA ASP A 86 -8.92 -24.38 -16.64
C ASP A 86 -7.55 -24.44 -15.94
N ASP A 87 -7.51 -24.87 -14.68
CA ASP A 87 -6.30 -24.98 -13.84
C ASP A 87 -5.74 -26.41 -13.83
N ASP A 88 -5.92 -27.11 -14.95
CA ASP A 88 -5.32 -28.41 -15.21
C ASP A 88 -4.04 -28.21 -16.06
N PRO A 89 -2.86 -28.71 -15.64
CA PRO A 89 -1.65 -28.70 -16.45
C PRO A 89 -1.82 -29.34 -17.84
N GLY A 90 -2.79 -30.27 -17.99
CA GLY A 90 -3.14 -30.92 -19.25
C GLY A 90 -4.20 -30.19 -20.09
N ALA A 91 -4.66 -29.00 -19.68
CA ALA A 91 -5.68 -28.26 -20.42
C ALA A 91 -5.21 -27.89 -21.83
N ALA A 92 -6.04 -28.22 -22.84
CA ALA A 92 -5.71 -28.05 -24.26
C ALA A 92 -5.55 -26.58 -24.70
N ALA A 93 -6.09 -25.62 -23.95
CA ALA A 93 -6.02 -24.20 -24.27
C ALA A 93 -5.61 -23.38 -23.04
N ALA A 94 -4.56 -22.59 -23.18
CA ALA A 94 -4.20 -21.57 -22.20
C ALA A 94 -5.22 -20.43 -22.24
N VAL A 95 -5.88 -20.17 -21.12
CA VAL A 95 -6.97 -19.19 -21.03
C VAL A 95 -6.63 -18.04 -20.08
N ALA A 96 -7.14 -16.86 -20.39
CA ALA A 96 -6.95 -15.66 -19.57
C ALA A 96 -8.28 -14.92 -19.34
N VAL A 97 -8.39 -14.26 -18.19
CA VAL A 97 -9.46 -13.30 -17.88
C VAL A 97 -8.85 -11.91 -17.78
N VAL A 98 -9.53 -10.91 -18.36
CA VAL A 98 -9.05 -9.51 -18.37
C VAL A 98 -9.75 -8.72 -17.28
N SER A 99 -9.03 -7.82 -16.62
CA SER A 99 -9.62 -6.90 -15.66
C SER A 99 -10.42 -5.80 -16.32
N HIS A 100 -11.43 -5.28 -15.62
CA HIS A 100 -12.23 -4.17 -16.14
C HIS A 100 -11.36 -2.93 -16.40
N ARG A 101 -10.34 -2.71 -15.55
CA ARG A 101 -9.35 -1.64 -15.72
C ARG A 101 -8.56 -1.81 -17.01
N ALA A 102 -7.97 -2.98 -17.26
CA ALA A 102 -7.21 -3.23 -18.49
C ALA A 102 -8.10 -3.17 -19.73
N TRP A 103 -9.31 -3.74 -19.67
CA TRP A 103 -10.29 -3.65 -20.75
C TRP A 103 -10.63 -2.20 -21.13
N THR A 104 -10.81 -1.32 -20.14
CA THR A 104 -11.12 0.09 -20.37
C THR A 104 -9.91 0.88 -20.87
N SER A 105 -8.74 0.69 -20.25
CA SER A 105 -7.55 1.53 -20.49
C SER A 105 -6.68 1.08 -21.65
N GLN A 106 -6.60 -0.23 -21.93
CA GLN A 106 -5.71 -0.80 -22.95
C GLN A 106 -6.47 -1.30 -24.19
N PHE A 107 -7.70 -1.81 -24.01
CA PHE A 107 -8.48 -2.44 -25.08
C PHE A 107 -9.69 -1.61 -25.54
N GLY A 108 -9.78 -0.34 -25.12
CA GLY A 108 -10.80 0.60 -25.61
C GLY A 108 -12.24 0.16 -25.35
N ARG A 109 -12.49 -0.66 -24.32
CA ARG A 109 -13.79 -1.29 -24.03
C ARG A 109 -14.34 -2.17 -25.16
N ASN A 110 -13.48 -2.81 -25.96
CA ASN A 110 -13.93 -3.69 -27.03
C ASN A 110 -14.50 -5.02 -26.47
N PRO A 111 -15.80 -5.32 -26.63
CA PRO A 111 -16.39 -6.58 -26.15
C PRO A 111 -15.94 -7.80 -26.98
N GLU A 112 -15.49 -7.60 -28.22
CA GLU A 112 -14.94 -8.66 -29.08
C GLU A 112 -13.56 -9.16 -28.61
N LEU A 113 -13.04 -8.65 -27.50
CA LEU A 113 -11.84 -9.19 -26.87
C LEU A 113 -12.05 -10.63 -26.41
N VAL A 114 -13.27 -10.99 -25.99
CA VAL A 114 -13.61 -12.37 -25.61
C VAL A 114 -13.54 -13.27 -26.84
N GLY A 115 -12.78 -14.36 -26.73
CA GLY A 115 -12.47 -15.30 -27.81
C GLY A 115 -11.22 -14.94 -28.62
N ARG A 116 -10.65 -13.74 -28.46
CA ARG A 116 -9.38 -13.38 -29.11
C ARG A 116 -8.19 -13.89 -28.32
N THR A 117 -7.10 -14.12 -29.04
CA THR A 117 -5.82 -14.52 -28.46
C THR A 117 -4.97 -13.30 -28.16
N VAL A 118 -4.41 -13.26 -26.96
CA VAL A 118 -3.37 -12.31 -26.53
C VAL A 118 -2.10 -13.08 -26.21
N ARG A 119 -0.93 -12.51 -26.45
CA ARG A 119 0.34 -13.12 -26.02
C ARG A 119 0.81 -12.49 -24.72
N LEU A 120 1.01 -13.33 -23.72
CA LEU A 120 1.61 -12.98 -22.43
C LEU A 120 2.97 -13.68 -22.36
N GLY A 121 4.04 -12.89 -22.50
CA GLY A 121 5.40 -13.43 -22.64
C GLY A 121 5.52 -14.34 -23.87
N PRO A 122 6.06 -15.57 -23.73
CA PRO A 122 6.19 -16.49 -24.85
C PRO A 122 4.86 -17.11 -25.27
N GLN A 123 3.88 -17.19 -24.37
CA GLN A 123 2.69 -18.03 -24.52
C GLN A 123 1.47 -17.25 -25.01
N ALA A 124 0.68 -17.89 -25.87
CA ALA A 124 -0.59 -17.37 -26.36
C ALA A 124 -1.73 -17.81 -25.44
N PHE A 125 -2.57 -16.87 -25.02
CA PHE A 125 -3.76 -17.10 -24.19
C PHE A 125 -5.01 -16.65 -24.91
N THR A 126 -6.05 -17.48 -24.88
CA THR A 126 -7.38 -17.07 -25.33
C THR A 126 -8.10 -16.35 -24.21
N VAL A 127 -8.57 -15.14 -24.47
CA VAL A 127 -9.36 -14.39 -23.50
C VAL A 127 -10.75 -15.01 -23.40
N VAL A 128 -11.08 -15.60 -22.25
CA VAL A 128 -12.39 -16.28 -22.04
C VAL A 128 -13.44 -15.38 -21.40
N GLY A 129 -13.01 -14.25 -20.82
CA GLY A 129 -13.94 -13.27 -20.26
C GLY A 129 -13.27 -12.03 -19.67
N ILE A 130 -14.12 -11.11 -19.24
CA ILE A 130 -13.75 -9.86 -18.60
C ILE A 130 -14.39 -9.85 -17.22
N ALA A 131 -13.61 -9.62 -16.16
CA ALA A 131 -14.11 -9.54 -14.81
C ALA A 131 -14.94 -8.26 -14.58
N ALA A 132 -16.01 -8.35 -13.78
CA ALA A 132 -16.77 -7.18 -13.38
C ALA A 132 -16.01 -6.32 -12.35
N ASN A 133 -16.28 -5.02 -12.34
CA ASN A 133 -15.80 -4.06 -11.35
C ASN A 133 -16.98 -3.56 -10.50
N PRO A 134 -16.90 -3.57 -9.16
CA PRO A 134 -15.75 -4.00 -8.34
C PRO A 134 -15.61 -5.52 -8.22
N LEU A 135 -14.37 -5.99 -8.35
CA LEU A 135 -14.01 -7.35 -7.97
C LEU A 135 -13.92 -7.43 -6.44
N PRO A 136 -14.64 -8.35 -5.77
CA PRO A 136 -14.41 -8.63 -4.36
C PRO A 136 -13.01 -9.26 -4.23
N GLY A 137 -12.08 -8.70 -3.44
CA GLY A 137 -10.73 -9.25 -3.43
C GLY A 137 -9.64 -8.32 -2.86
N PRO A 138 -8.36 -8.73 -2.98
CA PRO A 138 -7.19 -7.89 -2.68
C PRO A 138 -7.23 -6.55 -3.43
N ALA A 139 -6.59 -5.50 -2.90
CA ALA A 139 -6.66 -4.15 -3.47
C ALA A 139 -5.99 -4.01 -4.85
N HIS A 140 -5.01 -4.85 -5.18
CA HIS A 140 -4.33 -4.76 -6.47
C HIS A 140 -5.06 -5.58 -7.52
N GLU A 141 -5.75 -4.90 -8.44
CA GLU A 141 -6.38 -5.53 -9.60
C GLU A 141 -5.33 -5.68 -10.72
N PRO A 142 -4.90 -6.92 -11.05
CA PRO A 142 -3.97 -7.16 -12.16
C PRO A 142 -4.60 -6.79 -13.50
N ASP A 143 -3.82 -6.72 -14.57
CA ASP A 143 -4.37 -6.57 -15.92
C ASP A 143 -5.01 -7.87 -16.41
N PHE A 144 -4.41 -9.01 -16.06
CA PHE A 144 -4.87 -10.35 -16.43
C PHE A 144 -4.85 -11.33 -15.26
N TRP A 145 -5.75 -12.30 -15.29
CA TRP A 145 -5.67 -13.52 -14.49
C TRP A 145 -5.48 -14.73 -15.40
N VAL A 146 -4.55 -15.60 -15.03
CA VAL A 146 -4.29 -16.88 -15.70
C VAL A 146 -4.23 -18.00 -14.65
N PRO A 147 -4.51 -19.27 -15.01
CA PRO A 147 -4.39 -20.38 -14.07
C PRO A 147 -2.96 -20.57 -13.53
N VAL A 148 -2.81 -21.04 -12.29
CA VAL A 148 -1.49 -21.38 -11.71
C VAL A 148 -0.82 -22.49 -12.53
N SER A 149 -1.60 -23.43 -13.08
CA SER A 149 -1.09 -24.47 -13.99
C SER A 149 -0.36 -23.92 -15.22
N ALA A 150 -0.67 -22.68 -15.64
CA ALA A 150 -0.01 -22.02 -16.77
C ALA A 150 1.43 -21.59 -16.46
N LEU A 151 1.88 -21.64 -15.20
CA LEU A 151 3.23 -21.26 -14.80
C LEU A 151 4.30 -22.07 -15.55
N SER A 152 4.09 -23.37 -15.75
CA SER A 152 5.01 -24.23 -16.48
C SER A 152 5.16 -23.85 -17.96
N GLN A 153 4.13 -23.23 -18.54
CA GLN A 153 4.16 -22.75 -19.92
C GLN A 153 4.79 -21.35 -20.01
N LEU A 154 4.55 -20.51 -19.00
CA LEU A 154 5.06 -19.14 -18.93
C LEU A 154 6.55 -19.09 -18.55
N LEU A 155 6.97 -19.94 -17.62
CA LEU A 155 8.30 -19.95 -17.00
C LEU A 155 8.81 -21.40 -16.83
N PRO A 156 9.05 -22.16 -17.91
CA PRO A 156 9.41 -23.57 -17.85
C PRO A 156 10.64 -23.86 -16.98
N ASP A 157 11.67 -23.01 -17.05
CA ASP A 157 12.91 -23.18 -16.30
C ASP A 157 12.77 -22.88 -14.80
N SER A 158 11.76 -22.08 -14.41
CA SER A 158 11.56 -21.64 -13.02
C SER A 158 10.35 -22.29 -12.35
N ALA A 159 9.45 -22.93 -13.12
CA ALA A 159 8.21 -23.50 -12.60
C ALA A 159 8.46 -24.56 -11.53
N GLY A 160 9.49 -25.41 -11.70
CA GLY A 160 9.85 -26.40 -10.69
C GLY A 160 10.26 -25.79 -9.35
N ILE A 161 10.96 -24.65 -9.38
CA ILE A 161 11.34 -23.89 -8.17
C ILE A 161 10.10 -23.24 -7.58
N LEU A 162 9.33 -22.49 -8.38
CA LEU A 162 8.18 -21.71 -7.93
C LEU A 162 6.99 -22.55 -7.45
N LEU A 163 6.84 -23.78 -7.95
CA LEU A 163 5.84 -24.74 -7.48
C LEU A 163 6.39 -25.67 -6.39
N GLY A 164 7.67 -25.55 -6.07
CA GLY A 164 8.34 -26.34 -5.05
C GLY A 164 7.96 -25.93 -3.62
N PRO A 165 8.26 -26.77 -2.62
CA PRO A 165 7.92 -26.52 -1.21
C PRO A 165 8.71 -25.37 -0.59
N ALA A 166 9.88 -25.03 -1.14
CA ALA A 166 10.74 -23.96 -0.64
C ALA A 166 10.32 -22.56 -1.14
N ALA A 167 9.59 -22.47 -2.25
CA ALA A 167 9.21 -21.18 -2.84
C ALA A 167 7.87 -20.70 -2.27
N ARG A 168 7.93 -19.63 -1.47
CA ARG A 168 6.75 -19.03 -0.83
C ARG A 168 6.48 -17.68 -1.44
N TRP A 169 5.43 -17.61 -2.24
CA TRP A 169 5.04 -16.41 -2.99
C TRP A 169 3.54 -16.35 -3.28
N LEU A 170 2.81 -17.41 -2.93
CA LEU A 170 1.38 -17.54 -3.18
C LEU A 170 0.58 -16.97 -2.01
N HIS A 171 -0.13 -15.89 -2.27
CA HIS A 171 -1.07 -15.32 -1.31
C HIS A 171 -2.40 -16.06 -1.38
N THR A 172 -3.07 -16.23 -0.24
CA THR A 172 -4.34 -16.97 -0.23
C THR A 172 -5.52 -16.14 0.26
N VAL A 173 -6.66 -16.46 -0.32
CA VAL A 173 -7.97 -15.94 0.05
C VAL A 173 -8.91 -17.12 0.28
N GLY A 174 -9.60 -17.10 1.40
CA GLY A 174 -10.57 -18.11 1.78
C GLY A 174 -11.97 -17.52 1.90
N ARG A 175 -12.98 -18.35 1.63
CA ARG A 175 -14.39 -18.07 1.93
C ARG A 175 -14.90 -19.12 2.92
N LEU A 176 -15.44 -18.68 4.05
CA LEU A 176 -16.13 -19.56 5.00
C LEU A 176 -17.40 -20.13 4.37
N LEU A 177 -17.66 -21.42 4.58
CA LEU A 177 -18.89 -22.06 4.15
C LEU A 177 -20.11 -21.51 4.89
N PRO A 178 -21.32 -21.61 4.31
CA PRO A 178 -22.55 -21.15 4.93
C PRO A 178 -22.80 -21.66 6.35
N SER A 179 -22.44 -22.91 6.60
CA SER A 179 -22.55 -23.64 7.87
C SER A 179 -21.52 -23.25 8.93
N THR A 180 -20.48 -22.49 8.57
CA THR A 180 -19.35 -22.19 9.44
C THR A 180 -19.51 -20.82 10.10
N SER A 181 -19.31 -20.77 11.42
CA SER A 181 -19.36 -19.52 12.21
C SER A 181 -18.24 -18.57 11.79
N ARG A 182 -18.54 -17.26 11.82
CA ARG A 182 -17.60 -16.20 11.45
C ARG A 182 -16.44 -16.05 12.45
N GLY A 183 -16.65 -16.46 13.70
CA GLY A 183 -15.63 -16.41 14.75
C GLY A 183 -14.55 -17.49 14.63
N ASP A 184 -14.80 -18.53 13.83
CA ASP A 184 -13.98 -19.75 13.83
C ASP A 184 -12.83 -19.72 12.82
N ALA A 185 -12.68 -18.66 12.00
CA ALA A 185 -11.64 -18.62 10.98
C ALA A 185 -10.22 -18.80 11.57
N ALA A 186 -9.96 -18.23 12.74
CA ALA A 186 -8.69 -18.39 13.46
C ALA A 186 -8.53 -19.81 14.06
N VAL A 187 -9.64 -20.42 14.50
CA VAL A 187 -9.67 -21.78 15.06
C VAL A 187 -9.46 -22.82 13.97
N LEU A 188 -10.08 -22.62 12.80
CA LEU A 188 -9.94 -23.48 11.63
C LEU A 188 -8.55 -23.39 11.00
N ALA A 189 -7.96 -22.19 11.00
CA ALA A 189 -6.56 -22.00 10.64
C ALA A 189 -5.61 -22.74 11.60
N ALA A 190 -5.90 -22.73 12.91
CA ALA A 190 -5.14 -23.49 13.89
C ALA A 190 -5.31 -25.02 13.73
N LEU A 191 -6.51 -25.49 13.40
CA LEU A 191 -6.79 -26.90 13.14
C LEU A 191 -6.10 -27.41 11.86
N ALA A 192 -5.95 -26.56 10.85
CA ALA A 192 -5.22 -26.89 9.63
C ALA A 192 -3.72 -27.11 9.88
N LYS A 193 -3.12 -26.44 10.88
CA LYS A 193 -1.72 -26.70 11.29
C LYS A 193 -1.52 -28.16 11.71
N ALA A 194 -2.47 -28.72 12.44
CA ALA A 194 -2.37 -30.07 12.98
C ALA A 194 -2.48 -31.18 11.91
N ARG A 195 -2.80 -30.83 10.66
CA ARG A 195 -2.97 -31.78 9.54
C ARG A 195 -1.86 -31.66 8.48
N LEU A 196 -0.87 -30.79 8.68
CA LEU A 196 0.28 -30.70 7.79
C LEU A 196 1.20 -31.91 7.98
N PRO A 197 1.70 -32.53 6.89
CA PRO A 197 2.59 -33.67 7.03
C PRO A 197 3.93 -33.25 7.65
N ALA A 198 4.60 -34.23 8.27
CA ALA A 198 5.77 -34.00 9.10
C ALA A 198 6.94 -33.38 8.34
N ASP A 199 7.07 -33.57 7.04
CA ASP A 199 8.10 -32.99 6.17
C ASP A 199 7.92 -31.48 5.97
N VAL A 200 6.70 -31.01 5.70
CA VAL A 200 6.37 -29.58 5.56
C VAL A 200 6.45 -28.87 6.92
N ALA A 201 6.04 -29.56 7.99
CA ALA A 201 6.18 -29.06 9.35
C ALA A 201 7.65 -29.06 9.83
N ALA A 202 8.45 -30.08 9.48
CA ALA A 202 9.86 -30.21 9.83
C ALA A 202 10.77 -29.30 8.99
N ALA A 203 10.34 -28.91 7.79
CA ALA A 203 10.98 -27.86 7.00
C ALA A 203 10.94 -26.48 7.69
N ARG A 204 10.41 -26.39 8.92
CA ARG A 204 10.31 -25.17 9.72
C ARG A 204 10.79 -25.46 11.14
N THR A 205 11.93 -24.88 11.53
CA THR A 205 12.44 -24.99 12.91
C THR A 205 12.04 -23.81 13.79
N GLU A 206 11.61 -22.69 13.19
CA GLU A 206 11.03 -21.56 13.91
C GLU A 206 9.57 -21.85 14.33
N ASP A 207 9.14 -21.31 15.46
CA ASP A 207 7.73 -21.38 15.85
C ASP A 207 6.87 -20.47 14.95
N TRP A 208 5.82 -21.06 14.37
CA TRP A 208 4.92 -20.39 13.45
C TRP A 208 3.46 -20.78 13.71
N ARG A 209 2.52 -19.94 13.29
CA ARG A 209 1.09 -20.23 13.33
C ARG A 209 0.37 -19.64 12.14
N PHE A 210 -0.72 -20.28 11.72
CA PHE A 210 -1.62 -19.67 10.75
C PHE A 210 -2.43 -18.56 11.41
N VAL A 211 -2.57 -17.46 10.69
CA VAL A 211 -3.41 -16.33 11.09
C VAL A 211 -4.41 -16.08 9.97
N ALA A 212 -5.69 -16.26 10.29
CA ALA A 212 -6.79 -15.85 9.43
C ALA A 212 -7.18 -14.40 9.76
N ARG A 213 -7.28 -13.54 8.75
CA ARG A 213 -7.76 -12.16 8.91
C ARG A 213 -8.88 -11.85 7.95
N PRO A 214 -9.97 -11.20 8.39
CA PRO A 214 -11.01 -10.69 7.50
C PRO A 214 -10.43 -9.85 6.36
N LEU A 215 -10.88 -10.07 5.12
CA LEU A 215 -10.31 -9.43 3.93
C LEU A 215 -10.45 -7.91 3.93
N ASN A 216 -11.48 -7.37 4.59
CA ASN A 216 -11.66 -5.92 4.79
C ASN A 216 -10.49 -5.25 5.54
N HIS A 217 -9.72 -6.00 6.34
CA HIS A 217 -8.54 -5.51 7.05
C HIS A 217 -7.21 -5.80 6.33
N ALA A 218 -7.23 -6.56 5.23
CA ALA A 218 -6.03 -7.12 4.59
C ALA A 218 -6.01 -6.93 3.06
N ARG A 219 -6.61 -5.86 2.55
CA ARG A 219 -6.60 -5.56 1.11
C ARG A 219 -5.17 -5.35 0.57
N LEU A 220 -4.30 -4.79 1.40
CA LEU A 220 -2.85 -4.86 1.28
C LEU A 220 -2.44 -5.98 2.25
N GLY A 221 -1.69 -7.00 1.82
CA GLY A 221 -1.29 -8.10 2.71
C GLY A 221 -0.73 -7.58 4.05
N PRO A 222 -0.88 -8.30 5.17
CA PRO A 222 -0.65 -7.76 6.52
C PRO A 222 0.79 -7.28 6.79
N GLU A 223 1.79 -7.73 6.03
CA GLU A 223 3.16 -7.18 6.02
C GLU A 223 3.15 -5.72 5.54
N TYR A 224 2.58 -5.50 4.36
CA TYR A 224 2.40 -4.16 3.80
C TYR A 224 1.46 -3.32 4.65
N HIS A 225 0.39 -3.91 5.18
CA HIS A 225 -0.55 -3.18 6.02
C HIS A 225 0.12 -2.63 7.27
N ARG A 226 0.98 -3.39 7.96
CA ARG A 226 1.64 -2.90 9.18
C ARG A 226 2.60 -1.75 8.87
N GLU A 227 3.51 -1.93 7.91
CA GLU A 227 4.51 -0.90 7.60
C GLU A 227 3.89 0.32 6.93
N ALA A 228 2.96 0.13 5.99
CA ALA A 228 2.20 1.23 5.41
C ALA A 228 1.36 1.94 6.47
N THR A 229 0.71 1.23 7.39
CA THR A 229 -0.07 1.87 8.47
C THR A 229 0.83 2.67 9.40
N ARG A 230 2.02 2.17 9.79
CA ARG A 230 2.99 2.93 10.58
C ARG A 230 3.43 4.19 9.86
N PHE A 231 3.82 4.06 8.60
CA PHE A 231 4.24 5.19 7.77
C PHE A 231 3.12 6.22 7.60
N LEU A 232 1.91 5.79 7.24
CA LEU A 232 0.73 6.65 7.09
C LEU A 232 0.32 7.28 8.43
N THR A 233 0.42 6.56 9.55
CA THR A 233 0.13 7.11 10.89
C THR A 233 1.12 8.20 11.25
N LEU A 234 2.42 8.01 10.97
CA LEU A 234 3.43 9.05 11.15
C LEU A 234 3.13 10.26 10.27
N LEU A 235 2.73 10.05 9.01
CA LEU A 235 2.40 11.13 8.09
C LEU A 235 1.16 11.92 8.56
N VAL A 236 0.13 11.23 9.06
CA VAL A 236 -1.07 11.85 9.66
C VAL A 236 -0.69 12.62 10.92
N LEU A 237 0.16 12.07 11.78
CA LEU A 237 0.63 12.74 12.99
C LEU A 237 1.40 14.03 12.66
N ILE A 238 2.35 13.96 11.71
CA ILE A 238 3.10 15.11 11.22
C ILE A 238 2.14 16.18 10.69
N THR A 239 1.20 15.78 9.83
CA THR A 239 0.20 16.68 9.26
C THR A 239 -0.67 17.32 10.34
N GLY A 240 -1.04 16.57 11.38
CA GLY A 240 -1.80 17.08 12.52
C GLY A 240 -1.07 18.09 13.38
N VAL A 241 0.23 17.87 13.63
CA VAL A 241 1.07 18.86 14.33
C VAL A 241 1.13 20.17 13.54
N PHE A 242 1.30 20.11 12.22
CA PHE A 242 1.29 21.30 11.36
C PHE A 242 -0.08 22.00 11.34
N LEU A 243 -1.16 21.24 11.24
CA LEU A 243 -2.51 21.79 11.26
C LEU A 243 -2.81 22.49 12.59
N LEU A 244 -2.47 21.86 13.72
CA LEU A 244 -2.62 22.45 15.04
C LEU A 244 -1.80 23.74 15.18
N ALA A 245 -0.54 23.74 14.73
CA ALA A 245 0.29 24.94 14.76
C ALA A 245 -0.32 26.09 13.95
N ALA A 246 -0.85 25.81 12.75
CA ALA A 246 -1.53 26.81 11.93
C ALA A 246 -2.81 27.33 12.58
N CYS A 247 -3.64 26.43 13.12
CA CYS A 247 -4.88 26.78 13.82
C CYS A 247 -4.61 27.63 15.07
N SER A 248 -3.63 27.26 15.89
CA SER A 248 -3.28 28.01 17.10
C SER A 248 -2.79 29.43 16.79
N ASN A 249 -2.01 29.60 15.71
CA ASN A 249 -1.60 30.92 15.24
C ASN A 249 -2.81 31.77 14.80
N LEU A 250 -3.77 31.17 14.10
CA LEU A 250 -5.00 31.85 13.69
C LEU A 250 -5.84 32.28 14.90
N VAL A 251 -5.97 31.42 15.92
CA VAL A 251 -6.66 31.76 17.18
C VAL A 251 -6.00 32.97 17.85
N LEU A 252 -4.67 33.00 17.96
CA LEU A 252 -3.95 34.11 18.56
C LEU A 252 -4.16 35.42 17.79
N LEU A 253 -4.02 35.39 16.46
CA LEU A 253 -4.21 36.56 15.60
C LEU A 253 -5.61 37.17 15.78
N LEU A 254 -6.65 36.33 15.88
CA LEU A 254 -8.02 36.81 16.02
C LEU A 254 -8.34 37.28 17.44
N LEU A 255 -7.80 36.63 18.48
CA LEU A 255 -7.96 37.08 19.86
C LEU A 255 -7.23 38.39 20.13
N THR A 256 -6.06 38.61 19.52
CA THR A 256 -5.32 39.88 19.62
C THR A 256 -6.08 41.01 18.93
N ARG A 257 -6.56 40.81 17.69
CA ARG A 257 -7.44 41.76 17.02
C ARG A 257 -8.74 42.04 17.78
N GLY A 258 -9.37 41.01 18.34
CA GLY A 258 -10.57 41.17 19.17
C GLY A 258 -10.31 41.99 20.44
N ALA A 259 -9.10 41.91 20.99
CA ALA A 259 -8.69 42.71 22.13
C ALA A 259 -8.36 44.17 21.76
N GLU A 260 -7.77 44.42 20.59
CA GLU A 260 -7.60 45.78 20.05
C GLU A 260 -8.94 46.47 19.82
N GLN A 261 -9.94 45.71 19.34
CA GLN A 261 -11.31 46.18 19.14
C GLN A 261 -12.17 46.16 20.41
N ALA A 262 -11.60 45.83 21.58
CA ALA A 262 -12.37 45.65 22.81
C ALA A 262 -13.13 46.91 23.23
N HIS A 263 -12.57 48.10 22.98
CA HIS A 263 -13.25 49.37 23.27
C HIS A 263 -14.50 49.57 22.40
N GLU A 264 -14.40 49.27 21.10
CA GLU A 264 -15.52 49.35 20.15
C GLU A 264 -16.61 48.32 20.48
N LEU A 265 -16.21 47.08 20.81
CA LEU A 265 -17.11 46.01 21.23
C LEU A 265 -17.86 46.37 22.52
N ALA A 266 -17.20 47.05 23.47
CA ALA A 266 -17.82 47.53 24.70
C ALA A 266 -18.83 48.65 24.44
N VAL A 267 -18.52 49.61 23.55
CA VAL A 267 -19.42 50.69 23.15
C VAL A 267 -20.66 50.12 22.43
N ARG A 268 -20.48 49.21 21.46
CA ARG A 268 -21.59 48.55 20.76
C ARG A 268 -22.49 47.76 21.72
N ARG A 269 -21.91 47.12 22.74
CA ARG A 269 -22.68 46.43 23.79
C ARG A 269 -23.44 47.40 24.69
N ALA A 270 -22.87 48.56 25.01
CA ALA A 270 -23.54 49.62 25.77
C ALA A 270 -24.71 50.24 24.98
N LEU A 271 -24.60 50.29 23.65
CA LEU A 271 -25.67 50.68 22.73
C LEU A 271 -26.73 49.58 22.50
N GLY A 272 -26.65 48.44 23.20
CA GLY A 272 -27.67 47.38 23.19
C GLY A 272 -27.42 46.23 22.21
N ALA A 273 -26.24 46.13 21.59
CA ALA A 273 -25.93 45.00 20.71
C ALA A 273 -25.92 43.66 21.47
N SER A 274 -26.61 42.67 20.92
CA SER A 274 -26.65 41.31 21.48
C SER A 274 -25.29 40.61 21.37
N ARG A 275 -25.01 39.63 22.24
CA ARG A 275 -23.74 38.87 22.22
C ARG A 275 -23.48 38.21 20.88
N LEU A 276 -24.54 37.76 20.20
CA LEU A 276 -24.46 37.15 18.88
C LEU A 276 -24.06 38.18 17.80
N ALA A 277 -24.54 39.42 17.89
CA ALA A 277 -24.17 40.49 16.98
C ALA A 277 -22.68 40.87 17.07
N LEU A 278 -22.07 40.68 18.24
CA LEU A 278 -20.64 40.95 18.47
C LEU A 278 -19.75 39.81 17.99
N VAL A 279 -20.20 38.54 18.06
CA VAL A 279 -19.42 37.36 17.64
C VAL A 279 -19.55 37.07 16.14
N ARG A 280 -20.69 37.43 15.51
CA ARG A 280 -20.99 37.14 14.10
C ARG A 280 -19.91 37.60 13.10
N PRO A 281 -19.30 38.79 13.22
CA PRO A 281 -18.25 39.23 12.29
C PRO A 281 -16.99 38.36 12.36
N PHE A 282 -16.52 38.03 13.56
CA PHE A 282 -15.36 37.15 13.76
C PHE A 282 -15.62 35.73 13.27
N ALA A 283 -16.84 35.23 13.49
CA ALA A 283 -17.26 33.93 12.98
C ALA A 283 -17.29 33.90 11.45
N ALA A 284 -17.72 34.98 10.80
CA ALA A 284 -17.71 35.10 9.35
C ALA A 284 -16.29 35.17 8.77
N GLU A 285 -15.38 35.93 9.40
CA GLU A 285 -13.97 36.02 8.98
C GLU A 285 -13.26 34.66 9.04
N MET A 286 -13.47 33.90 10.13
CA MET A 286 -12.99 32.52 10.26
C MET A 286 -13.55 31.61 9.17
N LEU A 287 -14.86 31.69 8.89
CA LEU A 287 -15.48 30.86 7.87
C LEU A 287 -14.90 31.14 6.47
N VAL A 288 -14.64 32.41 6.16
CA VAL A 288 -14.00 32.82 4.90
C VAL A 288 -12.57 32.28 4.81
N LEU A 289 -11.78 32.38 5.90
CA LEU A 289 -10.39 31.89 5.92
C LEU A 289 -10.32 30.35 5.81
N VAL A 290 -11.16 29.63 6.55
CA VAL A 290 -11.24 28.17 6.47
C VAL A 290 -11.73 27.73 5.09
N GLY A 291 -12.74 28.41 4.53
CA GLY A 291 -13.27 28.14 3.20
C GLY A 291 -12.24 28.37 2.10
N ALA A 292 -11.49 29.48 2.16
CA ALA A 292 -10.41 29.78 1.23
C ALA A 292 -9.26 28.77 1.34
N GLY A 293 -8.89 28.37 2.57
CA GLY A 293 -7.90 27.32 2.82
C GLY A 293 -8.32 25.96 2.25
N ALA A 294 -9.58 25.56 2.47
CA ALA A 294 -10.14 24.33 1.91
C ALA A 294 -10.17 24.36 0.38
N LEU A 295 -10.54 25.49 -0.21
CA LEU A 295 -10.51 25.67 -1.67
C LEU A 295 -9.08 25.55 -2.20
N ALA A 296 -8.11 26.24 -1.58
CA ALA A 296 -6.71 26.17 -1.97
C ALA A 296 -6.16 24.74 -1.85
N ALA A 297 -6.49 24.03 -0.76
CA ALA A 297 -6.08 22.63 -0.56
C ALA A 297 -6.69 21.69 -1.60
N SER A 298 -7.99 21.83 -1.90
CA SER A 298 -8.65 21.03 -2.94
C SER A 298 -8.07 21.29 -4.33
N MET A 299 -7.70 22.54 -4.62
CA MET A 299 -7.05 22.91 -5.87
C MET A 299 -5.66 22.28 -5.94
N ALA A 300 -4.83 22.43 -4.90
CA ALA A 300 -3.51 21.81 -4.81
C ALA A 300 -3.57 20.28 -4.99
N LEU A 301 -4.57 19.61 -4.41
CA LEU A 301 -4.77 18.17 -4.59
C LEU A 301 -5.00 17.79 -6.05
N ARG A 302 -5.72 18.63 -6.81
CA ARG A 302 -5.97 18.40 -8.24
C ARG A 302 -4.73 18.56 -9.11
N TRP A 303 -3.77 19.39 -8.68
CA TRP A 303 -2.48 19.56 -9.37
C TRP A 303 -1.47 18.48 -8.99
N VAL A 304 -1.39 18.13 -7.70
CA VAL A 304 -0.39 17.18 -7.17
C VAL A 304 -0.82 15.72 -7.37
N GLY A 305 -2.12 15.42 -7.29
CA GLY A 305 -2.66 14.07 -7.41
C GLY A 305 -2.21 13.33 -8.68
N PRO A 306 -2.31 13.95 -9.88
CA PRO A 306 -1.82 13.34 -11.13
C PRO A 306 -0.30 13.15 -11.15
N VAL A 307 0.47 14.06 -10.56
CA VAL A 307 1.94 13.93 -10.50
C VAL A 307 2.33 12.75 -9.61
N VAL A 308 1.68 12.61 -8.46
CA VAL A 308 1.93 11.49 -7.53
C VAL A 308 1.51 10.16 -8.15
N SER A 309 0.41 10.11 -8.90
CA SER A 309 -0.04 8.87 -9.55
C SER A 309 0.86 8.41 -10.72
N THR A 310 1.67 9.31 -11.28
CA THR A 310 2.68 8.95 -12.29
C THR A 310 3.98 8.39 -11.70
N LEU A 311 4.18 8.46 -10.38
CA LEU A 311 5.35 7.87 -9.74
C LEU A 311 5.20 6.34 -9.64
N PRO A 312 6.02 5.53 -10.34
CA PRO A 312 5.85 4.08 -10.42
C PRO A 312 5.91 3.38 -9.05
N GLN A 313 6.66 3.97 -8.12
CA GLN A 313 6.85 3.47 -6.74
C GLN A 313 5.60 3.67 -5.86
N LEU A 314 4.75 4.64 -6.20
CA LEU A 314 3.52 4.97 -5.47
C LEU A 314 2.26 4.49 -6.21
N ALA A 315 2.40 4.03 -7.46
CA ALA A 315 1.33 3.40 -8.23
C ALA A 315 0.57 2.26 -7.51
N PRO A 316 1.20 1.43 -6.64
CA PRO A 316 0.48 0.42 -5.86
C PRO A 316 -0.51 0.99 -4.84
N LEU A 317 -0.37 2.25 -4.42
CA LEU A 317 -1.32 2.95 -3.55
C LEU A 317 -2.62 3.32 -4.30
N GLY A 318 -2.64 3.12 -5.62
CA GLY A 318 -3.78 3.36 -6.50
C GLY A 318 -3.90 4.83 -6.94
N PRO A 319 -4.69 5.10 -8.00
CA PRO A 319 -4.94 6.45 -8.51
C PRO A 319 -5.83 7.31 -7.58
N ALA A 320 -6.27 6.75 -6.45
CA ALA A 320 -7.19 7.41 -5.53
C ALA A 320 -6.41 8.21 -4.48
N VAL A 321 -5.73 9.27 -4.90
CA VAL A 321 -5.61 10.46 -4.03
C VAL A 321 -6.99 11.11 -3.98
N SER A 322 -7.96 10.42 -3.38
CA SER A 322 -9.31 10.92 -3.17
C SER A 322 -9.38 11.60 -1.81
N LEU A 323 -10.22 12.63 -1.71
CA LEU A 323 -10.58 13.20 -0.42
C LEU A 323 -11.30 12.13 0.41
N ASP A 324 -10.57 11.52 1.34
CA ASP A 324 -11.18 10.63 2.32
C ASP A 324 -12.08 11.46 3.24
N THR A 325 -13.36 11.09 3.31
CA THR A 325 -14.35 11.79 4.11
C THR A 325 -13.96 11.86 5.58
N GLY A 326 -13.33 10.82 6.12
CA GLY A 326 -12.84 10.79 7.49
C GLY A 326 -11.72 11.80 7.75
N VAL A 327 -10.76 11.90 6.82
CA VAL A 327 -9.69 12.91 6.89
C VAL A 327 -10.25 14.33 6.80
N VAL A 328 -11.21 14.57 5.90
CA VAL A 328 -11.88 15.87 5.78
C VAL A 328 -12.66 16.20 7.06
N LEU A 329 -13.41 15.25 7.61
CA LEU A 329 -14.15 15.43 8.86
C LEU A 329 -13.22 15.72 10.03
N TRP A 330 -12.07 15.04 10.09
CA TRP A 330 -11.06 15.30 11.12
C TRP A 330 -10.43 16.69 10.99
N MET A 331 -10.07 17.13 9.77
CA MET A 331 -9.59 18.50 9.54
C MET A 331 -10.65 19.54 9.92
N LEU A 332 -11.91 19.30 9.54
CA LEU A 332 -13.04 20.16 9.92
C LEU A 332 -13.27 20.20 11.43
N ALA A 333 -13.08 19.08 12.13
CA ALA A 333 -13.19 19.02 13.59
C ALA A 333 -12.08 19.86 14.26
N VAL A 334 -10.84 19.78 13.78
CA VAL A 334 -9.72 20.59 14.29
C VAL A 334 -9.94 22.08 14.02
N ALA A 335 -10.35 22.44 12.80
CA ALA A 335 -10.67 23.82 12.45
C ALA A 335 -11.88 24.35 13.25
N GLY A 336 -12.90 23.51 13.45
CA GLY A 336 -14.09 23.81 14.25
C GLY A 336 -13.77 24.01 15.74
N ALA A 337 -12.84 23.22 16.29
CA ALA A 337 -12.35 23.42 17.65
C ALA A 337 -11.61 24.76 17.78
N ALA A 338 -10.75 25.12 16.83
CA ALA A 338 -10.09 26.42 16.79
C ALA A 338 -11.10 27.58 16.72
N TRP A 339 -12.15 27.42 15.90
CA TRP A 339 -13.26 28.37 15.80
C TRP A 339 -14.01 28.54 17.12
N ALA A 340 -14.36 27.43 17.79
CA ALA A 340 -15.05 27.45 19.08
C ALA A 340 -14.24 28.17 20.16
N ILE A 341 -12.91 27.96 20.20
CA ILE A 341 -12.00 28.64 21.12
C ILE A 341 -12.01 30.16 20.91
N VAL A 342 -11.97 30.63 19.65
CA VAL A 342 -12.05 32.07 19.34
C VAL A 342 -13.39 32.66 19.77
N CYS A 343 -14.50 32.01 19.41
CA CYS A 343 -15.84 32.46 19.79
C CYS A 343 -16.00 32.55 21.32
N LEU A 344 -15.51 31.54 22.05
CA LEU A 344 -15.53 31.53 23.51
C LEU A 344 -14.65 32.65 24.09
N GLY A 345 -13.45 32.85 23.56
CA GLY A 345 -12.54 33.92 23.99
C GLY A 345 -13.16 35.31 23.83
N VAL A 346 -13.77 35.60 22.68
CA VAL A 346 -14.48 36.87 22.43
C VAL A 346 -15.71 37.00 23.33
N LEU A 347 -16.47 35.92 23.55
CA LEU A 347 -17.63 35.93 24.45
C LEU A 347 -17.23 36.26 25.89
N LEU A 348 -16.13 35.67 26.38
CA LEU A 348 -15.58 35.94 27.71
C LEU A 348 -15.07 37.38 27.83
N MET A 349 -14.39 37.90 26.80
CA MET A 349 -13.95 39.30 26.74
C MET A 349 -15.12 40.28 26.83
N THR A 350 -16.24 39.99 26.16
CA THR A 350 -17.43 40.85 26.20
C THR A 350 -18.28 40.65 27.45
N ALA A 351 -18.17 39.51 28.14
CA ALA A 351 -18.90 39.22 29.39
C ALA A 351 -18.25 39.87 30.63
N ALA A 352 -16.95 40.16 30.58
CA ALA A 352 -16.28 40.92 31.62
C ALA A 352 -16.83 42.37 31.65
N ARG A 353 -17.30 42.82 32.82
CA ARG A 353 -17.71 44.22 33.02
C ARG A 353 -16.50 45.12 32.77
N PRO A 354 -16.65 46.28 32.08
CA PRO A 354 -15.58 47.27 32.07
C PRO A 354 -15.37 47.72 33.53
N PRO A 355 -14.16 47.57 34.10
CA PRO A 355 -13.89 48.17 35.39
C PRO A 355 -13.86 49.69 35.22
N ALA A 356 -14.25 50.41 36.28
CA ALA A 356 -14.10 51.87 36.35
C ALA A 356 -12.65 52.26 36.00
N PRO A 357 -12.43 53.45 35.42
CA PRO A 357 -11.09 53.91 35.05
C PRO A 357 -10.28 54.18 36.32
N ASP A 358 -9.59 53.15 36.82
CA ASP A 358 -8.66 53.26 37.93
C ASP A 358 -7.23 53.25 37.36
N PRO A 359 -6.47 54.36 37.46
CA PRO A 359 -5.14 54.51 36.86
C PRO A 359 -4.07 53.61 37.48
N ARG A 360 -4.41 52.79 38.50
CA ARG A 360 -3.48 51.89 39.18
C ARG A 360 -3.50 50.43 38.69
N VAL A 361 -4.36 50.07 37.75
CA VAL A 361 -4.41 48.69 37.21
C VAL A 361 -3.54 48.59 35.95
N THR A 362 -2.22 48.59 36.14
CA THR A 362 -1.19 48.24 35.13
C THR A 362 -1.20 46.76 34.74
N GLY A 363 -2.14 45.95 35.25
CA GLY A 363 -2.27 44.52 34.98
C GLY A 363 -2.97 44.13 33.67
N ARG A 364 -3.45 45.11 32.87
CA ARG A 364 -4.14 44.86 31.58
C ARG A 364 -3.29 44.06 30.57
N GLY A 365 -1.96 44.15 30.65
CA GLY A 365 -1.04 43.37 29.81
C GLY A 365 -0.80 41.92 30.27
N GLY A 366 -1.11 41.56 31.52
CA GLY A 366 -0.71 40.26 32.10
C GLY A 366 -1.46 39.05 31.54
N ARG A 367 -2.77 39.19 31.28
CA ARG A 367 -3.59 38.11 30.68
C ARG A 367 -3.28 37.90 29.20
N GLN A 368 -3.04 38.99 28.46
CA GLN A 368 -2.59 38.92 27.06
C GLN A 368 -1.17 38.36 26.99
N ALA A 369 -0.26 38.82 27.86
CA ALA A 369 1.09 38.28 27.95
C ALA A 369 1.09 36.79 28.33
N ALA A 370 0.20 36.36 29.23
CA ALA A 370 0.05 34.94 29.58
C ALA A 370 -0.49 34.10 28.41
N LEU A 371 -1.49 34.60 27.67
CA LEU A 371 -2.02 33.92 26.47
C LEU A 371 -0.97 33.83 25.37
N VAL A 372 -0.23 34.92 25.13
CA VAL A 372 0.89 34.96 24.18
C VAL A 372 1.99 34.01 24.64
N ALA A 373 2.35 33.99 25.93
CA ALA A 373 3.39 33.11 26.47
C ALA A 373 3.01 31.63 26.37
N VAL A 374 1.76 31.26 26.71
CA VAL A 374 1.25 29.89 26.53
C VAL A 374 1.25 29.51 25.06
N GLN A 375 0.83 30.41 24.16
CA GLN A 375 0.84 30.16 22.73
C GLN A 375 2.27 30.00 22.17
N VAL A 376 3.20 30.86 22.56
CA VAL A 376 4.62 30.74 22.19
C VAL A 376 5.20 29.42 22.70
N ALA A 377 4.84 29.00 23.92
CA ALA A 377 5.24 27.71 24.45
C ALA A 377 4.65 26.54 23.65
N VAL A 378 3.35 26.56 23.33
CA VAL A 378 2.68 25.54 22.51
C VAL A 378 3.26 25.49 21.10
N SER A 379 3.41 26.64 20.43
CA SER A 379 4.05 26.73 19.11
C SER A 379 5.49 26.24 19.17
N GLY A 380 6.24 26.55 20.22
CA GLY A 380 7.60 26.05 20.44
C GLY A 380 7.62 24.52 20.53
N VAL A 381 6.74 23.92 21.34
CA VAL A 381 6.60 22.46 21.45
C VAL A 381 6.23 21.82 20.11
N LEU A 382 5.28 22.41 19.37
CA LEU A 382 4.87 21.90 18.06
C LEU A 382 5.99 22.00 17.01
N VAL A 383 6.76 23.10 17.00
CA VAL A 383 7.92 23.26 16.12
C VAL A 383 9.03 22.25 16.48
N VAL A 384 9.30 22.03 17.77
CA VAL A 384 10.25 21.01 18.22
C VAL A 384 9.78 19.62 17.82
N ALA A 385 8.50 19.30 18.02
CA ALA A 385 7.93 18.02 17.61
C ALA A 385 8.02 17.80 16.09
N ALA A 386 7.66 18.81 15.30
CA ALA A 386 7.81 18.78 13.83
C ALA A 386 9.28 18.59 13.42
N GLY A 387 10.21 19.30 14.06
CA GLY A 387 11.65 19.17 13.83
C GLY A 387 12.18 17.78 14.18
N LEU A 388 11.74 17.19 15.28
CA LEU A 388 12.09 15.81 15.68
C LEU A 388 11.54 14.78 14.69
N LEU A 389 10.30 14.96 14.22
CA LEU A 389 9.68 14.07 13.23
C LEU A 389 10.39 14.18 11.87
N LEU A 390 10.71 15.40 11.42
CA LEU A 390 11.50 15.63 10.21
C LEU A 390 12.91 15.04 10.34
N ARG A 391 13.56 15.21 11.50
CA ARG A 391 14.86 14.62 11.78
C ARG A 391 14.80 13.09 11.79
N SER A 392 13.74 12.50 12.35
CA SER A 392 13.53 11.05 12.34
C SER A 392 13.32 10.53 10.91
N ALA A 393 12.45 11.17 10.14
CA ALA A 393 12.22 10.83 8.73
C ALA A 393 13.50 10.97 7.90
N HIS A 394 14.25 12.05 8.10
CA HIS A 394 15.54 12.25 7.46
C HIS A 394 16.57 11.21 7.91
N GLY A 395 16.60 10.86 9.20
CA GLY A 395 17.44 9.82 9.77
C GLY A 395 17.19 8.48 9.07
N VAL A 396 15.93 8.05 8.99
CA VAL A 396 15.54 6.83 8.27
C VAL A 396 15.96 6.90 6.80
N ALA A 397 15.67 8.01 6.11
CA ALA A 397 16.04 8.20 4.71
C ALA A 397 17.56 8.29 4.46
N SER A 398 18.34 8.68 5.46
CA SER A 398 19.80 8.80 5.42
C SER A 398 20.54 7.55 5.88
N THR A 399 19.82 6.57 6.45
CA THR A 399 20.41 5.29 6.86
C THR A 399 21.07 4.66 5.65
N PRO A 400 22.38 4.35 5.70
CA PRO A 400 23.06 3.69 4.60
C PRO A 400 22.31 2.39 4.29
N PRO A 401 21.78 2.22 3.07
CA PRO A 401 20.89 1.10 2.77
C PRO A 401 21.65 -0.23 2.57
N GLY A 402 22.96 -0.24 2.82
CA GLY A 402 23.84 -1.40 2.59
C GLY A 402 24.27 -1.60 1.13
N PHE A 403 23.85 -0.70 0.23
CA PHE A 403 24.25 -0.65 -1.18
C PHE A 403 24.45 0.80 -1.62
N VAL A 404 25.05 1.01 -2.79
CA VAL A 404 25.28 2.32 -3.40
C VAL A 404 24.12 2.67 -4.33
N PRO A 405 23.27 3.67 -4.03
CA PRO A 405 22.15 4.04 -4.91
C PRO A 405 22.53 5.07 -5.99
N ARG A 406 23.70 5.71 -5.87
CA ARG A 406 24.16 6.75 -6.80
C ARG A 406 24.89 6.14 -7.99
N ASP A 407 24.76 6.77 -9.15
CA ASP A 407 25.43 6.38 -10.40
C ASP A 407 25.08 4.97 -10.90
N ILE A 408 23.90 4.45 -10.48
CA ILE A 408 23.36 3.18 -10.95
C ILE A 408 22.20 3.43 -11.90
N LEU A 409 22.32 2.93 -13.13
CA LEU A 409 21.23 2.90 -14.08
C LEU A 409 20.47 1.59 -13.94
N VAL A 410 19.19 1.67 -13.60
CA VAL A 410 18.29 0.51 -13.58
C VAL A 410 17.49 0.48 -14.87
N ALA A 411 17.69 -0.56 -15.66
CA ALA A 411 16.89 -0.85 -16.84
C ALA A 411 16.10 -2.14 -16.62
N GLN A 412 14.79 -2.08 -16.82
CA GLN A 412 13.93 -3.27 -16.80
C GLN A 412 13.84 -3.84 -18.20
N LEU A 413 14.62 -4.88 -18.46
CA LEU A 413 14.56 -5.59 -19.73
C LEU A 413 13.43 -6.62 -19.69
N HIS A 414 12.64 -6.61 -20.75
CA HIS A 414 11.65 -7.63 -20.99
C HIS A 414 11.97 -8.27 -22.33
N THR A 415 12.25 -9.57 -22.32
CA THR A 415 12.51 -10.36 -23.53
C THR A 415 11.18 -10.63 -24.24
N ALA A 416 10.63 -9.61 -24.90
CA ALA A 416 9.33 -9.69 -25.56
C ALA A 416 9.33 -10.81 -26.62
N GLY A 417 8.67 -11.93 -26.32
CA GLY A 417 8.44 -13.02 -27.27
C GLY A 417 9.58 -14.02 -27.47
N TYR A 418 10.72 -13.88 -26.77
CA TYR A 418 11.79 -14.89 -26.78
C TYR A 418 11.45 -16.04 -25.85
N ALA A 419 11.87 -17.25 -26.22
CA ALA A 419 11.83 -18.39 -25.30
C ALA A 419 12.81 -18.17 -24.12
N ALA A 420 12.57 -18.83 -22.99
CA ALA A 420 13.39 -18.64 -21.78
C ALA A 420 14.89 -18.90 -22.02
N ALA A 421 15.22 -19.93 -22.79
CA ALA A 421 16.60 -20.24 -23.18
C ALA A 421 17.25 -19.13 -24.04
N GLU A 422 16.51 -18.56 -24.99
CA GLU A 422 16.98 -17.48 -25.86
C GLU A 422 17.13 -16.16 -25.07
N GLY A 423 16.22 -15.91 -24.13
CA GLY A 423 16.29 -14.76 -23.22
C GLY A 423 17.55 -14.77 -22.37
N HIS A 424 17.94 -15.92 -21.82
CA HIS A 424 19.20 -16.05 -21.07
C HIS A 424 20.44 -15.76 -21.94
N VAL A 425 20.42 -16.18 -23.21
CA VAL A 425 21.50 -15.86 -24.15
C VAL A 425 21.53 -14.37 -24.46
N LEU A 426 20.37 -13.73 -24.68
CA LEU A 426 20.26 -12.29 -24.89
C LEU A 426 20.79 -11.51 -23.69
N TYR A 427 20.38 -11.88 -22.48
CA TYR A 427 20.83 -11.25 -21.25
C TYR A 427 22.34 -11.36 -21.05
N ARG A 428 22.94 -12.53 -21.33
CA ARG A 428 24.40 -12.69 -21.28
C ARG A 428 25.10 -11.81 -22.32
N ARG A 429 24.65 -11.83 -23.57
CA ARG A 429 25.23 -10.98 -24.64
C ARG A 429 25.14 -9.50 -24.29
N LEU A 430 24.00 -9.05 -23.77
CA LEU A 430 23.78 -7.66 -23.36
C LEU A 430 24.73 -7.27 -22.22
N LEU A 431 24.87 -8.13 -21.20
CA LEU A 431 25.84 -7.89 -20.12
C LEU A 431 27.27 -7.80 -20.63
N ASP A 432 27.67 -8.70 -21.54
CA ASP A 432 29.02 -8.72 -22.09
C ASP A 432 29.30 -7.50 -22.99
N GLU A 433 28.32 -7.06 -23.78
CA GLU A 433 28.42 -5.85 -24.60
C GLU A 433 28.50 -4.59 -23.73
N LEU A 434 27.71 -4.50 -22.66
CA LEU A 434 27.78 -3.39 -21.70
C LEU A 434 29.13 -3.34 -20.99
N ARG A 435 29.69 -4.49 -20.60
CA ARG A 435 31.01 -4.60 -19.96
C ARG A 435 32.14 -4.20 -20.92
N THR A 436 32.06 -4.60 -22.18
CA THR A 436 33.12 -4.34 -23.17
C THR A 436 33.04 -2.94 -23.79
N GLY A 437 31.86 -2.34 -23.83
CA GLY A 437 31.64 -0.99 -24.38
C GLY A 437 32.26 0.15 -23.57
N GLY A 438 32.73 -0.09 -22.35
CA GLY A 438 33.40 0.91 -21.50
C GLY A 438 32.49 2.02 -20.93
N LEU A 439 31.18 1.94 -21.17
CA LEU A 439 30.18 2.89 -20.68
C LEU A 439 29.85 2.68 -19.19
N VAL A 440 30.06 1.47 -18.67
CA VAL A 440 29.75 1.09 -17.28
C VAL A 440 30.93 0.35 -16.66
N THR A 441 31.15 0.56 -15.36
CA THR A 441 32.20 -0.13 -14.59
C THR A 441 31.86 -1.60 -14.35
N SER A 442 30.57 -1.91 -14.17
CA SER A 442 30.04 -3.25 -13.96
C SER A 442 28.57 -3.29 -14.35
N ALA A 443 28.09 -4.48 -14.72
CA ALA A 443 26.69 -4.71 -15.06
C ALA A 443 26.25 -6.04 -14.43
N ALA A 444 25.02 -6.07 -13.93
CA ALA A 444 24.43 -7.23 -13.30
C ALA A 444 22.92 -7.31 -13.58
N LEU A 445 22.39 -8.52 -13.45
CA LEU A 445 20.96 -8.79 -13.48
C LEU A 445 20.49 -9.11 -12.07
N GLY A 446 19.28 -8.66 -11.77
CA GLY A 446 18.54 -9.04 -10.58
C GLY A 446 17.06 -9.13 -10.93
N TRP A 447 16.38 -10.13 -10.36
CA TRP A 447 14.94 -10.25 -10.51
C TRP A 447 14.24 -9.05 -9.88
N HIS A 448 14.71 -8.63 -8.70
CA HIS A 448 14.25 -7.43 -8.03
C HIS A 448 15.41 -6.48 -7.71
N THR A 449 15.14 -5.17 -7.75
CA THR A 449 16.04 -4.16 -7.18
C THR A 449 15.99 -4.23 -5.66
N PRO A 450 17.05 -3.79 -4.95
CA PRO A 450 16.96 -3.60 -3.50
C PRO A 450 15.76 -2.73 -3.12
N LEU A 451 15.14 -3.03 -1.98
CA LEU A 451 13.93 -2.35 -1.48
C LEU A 451 12.70 -2.44 -2.40
N SER A 452 12.71 -3.39 -3.36
CA SER A 452 11.51 -3.77 -4.11
C SER A 452 10.41 -4.20 -3.15
N VAL A 453 9.18 -3.84 -3.51
CA VAL A 453 7.97 -4.26 -2.79
C VAL A 453 7.78 -5.77 -2.93
N PHE A 454 8.10 -6.36 -4.08
CA PHE A 454 8.04 -7.80 -4.28
C PHE A 454 9.23 -8.51 -3.63
N GLN A 455 8.93 -9.52 -2.81
CA GLN A 455 9.90 -10.41 -2.20
C GLN A 455 9.52 -11.86 -2.49
N LEU A 456 10.48 -12.63 -2.98
CA LEU A 456 10.41 -14.08 -2.96
C LEU A 456 10.92 -14.52 -1.59
N SER A 457 10.14 -15.26 -0.81
CA SER A 457 10.66 -15.91 0.39
C SER A 457 11.13 -17.31 0.06
N VAL A 458 12.33 -17.66 0.53
CA VAL A 458 12.93 -18.97 0.36
C VAL A 458 13.23 -19.56 1.73
N ALA A 459 12.88 -20.83 1.92
CA ALA A 459 13.36 -21.60 3.06
C ALA A 459 14.82 -22.01 2.84
N VAL A 460 15.70 -21.64 3.76
CA VAL A 460 17.11 -22.04 3.76
C VAL A 460 17.34 -23.00 4.91
N GLU A 461 17.82 -24.21 4.57
CA GLU A 461 18.19 -25.22 5.54
C GLU A 461 19.65 -25.06 5.94
N THR A 462 19.89 -24.98 7.25
CA THR A 462 21.21 -25.01 7.88
C THR A 462 21.25 -26.19 8.87
N PRO A 463 22.44 -26.72 9.22
CA PRO A 463 22.52 -27.81 10.19
C PRO A 463 21.84 -27.45 11.52
N GLY A 464 20.67 -28.04 11.78
CA GLY A 464 19.88 -27.83 13.00
C GLY A 464 18.84 -26.70 12.95
N ALA A 465 18.73 -25.94 11.84
CA ALA A 465 17.73 -24.89 11.70
C ALA A 465 17.30 -24.69 10.23
N SER A 466 16.00 -24.58 9.98
CA SER A 466 15.42 -24.06 8.75
C SER A 466 14.90 -22.65 9.01
N MET A 467 15.43 -21.69 8.27
CA MET A 467 15.07 -20.28 8.39
C MET A 467 14.46 -19.76 7.09
N GLU A 468 13.48 -18.88 7.23
CA GLU A 468 12.92 -18.19 6.07
C GLU A 468 13.64 -16.86 5.84
N VAL A 469 14.17 -16.70 4.63
CA VAL A 469 14.88 -15.50 4.19
C VAL A 469 14.23 -14.94 2.93
N SER A 470 14.22 -13.60 2.83
CA SER A 470 13.90 -12.94 1.57
C SER A 470 15.01 -13.25 0.57
N GLY A 471 14.65 -13.97 -0.48
CA GLY A 471 15.52 -14.33 -1.59
C GLY A 471 15.38 -13.37 -2.77
N ASN A 472 16.46 -13.27 -3.54
CA ASN A 472 16.47 -12.60 -4.83
C ASN A 472 17.30 -13.44 -5.80
N VAL A 473 16.91 -13.48 -7.07
CA VAL A 473 17.69 -14.16 -8.11
C VAL A 473 18.57 -13.12 -8.77
N VAL A 474 19.88 -13.30 -8.68
CA VAL A 474 20.87 -12.31 -9.11
C VAL A 474 22.00 -12.95 -9.89
N SER A 475 22.61 -12.21 -10.81
CA SER A 475 23.85 -12.62 -11.48
C SER A 475 25.07 -12.43 -10.59
N GLY A 476 26.20 -13.07 -10.93
CA GLY A 476 27.46 -12.99 -10.17
C GLY A 476 27.91 -11.59 -9.76
N ASP A 477 27.94 -10.65 -10.71
CA ASP A 477 28.40 -9.27 -10.48
C ASP A 477 27.44 -8.37 -9.67
N TYR A 478 26.34 -8.91 -9.14
CA TYR A 478 25.29 -8.11 -8.50
C TYR A 478 25.78 -7.35 -7.27
N PHE A 479 26.49 -8.03 -6.37
CA PHE A 479 27.04 -7.41 -5.16
C PHE A 479 28.05 -6.32 -5.50
N ARG A 480 28.99 -6.62 -6.40
CA ARG A 480 29.97 -5.66 -6.93
C ARG A 480 29.30 -4.44 -7.57
N THR A 481 28.28 -4.64 -8.40
CA THR A 481 27.58 -3.56 -9.12
C THR A 481 26.83 -2.63 -8.17
N LEU A 482 26.26 -3.18 -7.09
CA LEU A 482 25.58 -2.41 -6.07
C LEU A 482 26.51 -1.93 -4.94
N GLY A 483 27.80 -2.26 -4.99
CA GLY A 483 28.76 -1.94 -3.91
C GLY A 483 28.40 -2.58 -2.57
N ILE A 484 27.74 -3.74 -2.58
CA ILE A 484 27.39 -4.50 -1.37
C ILE A 484 28.62 -5.30 -0.94
N ALA A 485 29.12 -5.05 0.27
CA ALA A 485 30.28 -5.76 0.80
C ALA A 485 29.90 -7.17 1.27
N VAL A 486 30.60 -8.19 0.75
CA VAL A 486 30.54 -9.56 1.27
C VAL A 486 31.40 -9.63 2.54
N LEU A 487 30.77 -9.84 3.69
CA LEU A 487 31.45 -9.90 4.99
C LEU A 487 32.13 -11.27 5.21
N GLU A 488 31.52 -12.34 4.72
CA GLU A 488 32.00 -13.71 4.86
C GLU A 488 31.59 -14.53 3.63
N GLY A 489 32.45 -15.44 3.17
CA GLY A 489 32.20 -16.29 2.00
C GLY A 489 32.70 -15.69 0.68
N ARG A 490 32.04 -16.06 -0.43
CA ARG A 490 32.37 -15.62 -1.79
C ARG A 490 31.12 -15.19 -2.54
N GLU A 491 31.29 -14.30 -3.52
CA GLU A 491 30.23 -13.93 -4.47
C GLU A 491 29.82 -15.12 -5.35
N PHE A 492 28.66 -15.01 -6.01
CA PHE A 492 28.22 -16.01 -6.98
C PHE A 492 29.14 -15.99 -8.20
N THR A 493 29.72 -17.15 -8.51
CA THR A 493 30.51 -17.35 -9.73
C THR A 493 29.61 -17.87 -10.86
N SER A 494 30.08 -17.82 -12.10
CA SER A 494 29.35 -18.33 -13.27
C SER A 494 29.29 -19.87 -13.36
N GLU A 495 29.86 -20.56 -12.38
CA GLU A 495 29.72 -22.01 -12.12
C GLU A 495 28.54 -22.24 -11.19
#